data_AF-A0A968CPF7-F1
#
_entry.id   AF-A0A968CPF7-F1
#
_cell.length_a   1.000
_cell.length_b   1.000
_cell.length_c   1.000
_cell.angle_alpha   90.00
_cell.angle_beta   90.00
_cell.angle_gamma   90.00
#
_symmetry.space_group_name_H-M   'P 1'
#
loop_
_entity.id
_entity.type
_entity.pdbx_description
1 polymer ?
#
loop_
_entity_poly.entity_id
_entity_poly.type
_entity_poly.pdbx_seq_one_letter_code
_entity_poly.pdbx_strand_id
1 'polypeptide(L)' 'NQAANLPKNIAEGELLQLLELILKQHFTKPPPRYSESTLVKTLDKLGIGRPSTYAQIISTLFQRKYVERKERAL' A
#
# COMPACT_ATOMS: atom_id res chain seq x y z
N ASN A 1 4.43 7.30 10.08
CA ASN A 1 4.43 8.69 9.60
C ASN A 1 4.71 9.63 10.75
N GLN A 2 5.96 9.74 11.18
CA GLN A 2 6.42 10.93 11.88
C GLN A 2 6.89 11.87 10.77
N ALA A 3 6.33 13.08 10.69
CA ALA A 3 6.86 14.09 9.80
C ALA A 3 8.31 14.34 10.20
N ALA A 4 9.25 14.13 9.28
CA ALA A 4 10.65 14.42 9.54
C ALA A 4 10.77 15.91 9.86
N ASN A 5 11.04 16.24 11.12
CA ASN A 5 11.22 17.61 11.56
C ASN A 5 12.63 18.05 11.16
N LEU A 6 12.73 18.68 9.99
CA LEU A 6 13.97 19.23 9.49
C LEU A 6 14.31 20.51 10.26
N PRO A 7 15.60 20.75 10.60
CA PRO A 7 16.01 22.00 11.23
C PRO A 7 15.70 23.18 10.30
N LYS A 8 15.18 24.28 10.88
CA LYS A 8 14.65 25.42 10.12
C LYS A 8 15.73 26.28 9.45
N ASN A 9 16.97 26.19 9.93
CA ASN A 9 18.07 27.07 9.54
C ASN A 9 19.25 26.23 9.02
N ILE A 10 19.12 25.65 7.82
CA ILE A 10 20.27 25.12 7.07
C ILE A 10 20.59 26.13 5.96
N ALA A 11 21.85 26.55 5.87
CA ALA A 11 22.32 27.41 4.78
C ALA A 11 22.91 26.58 3.62
N GLU A 12 22.82 27.09 2.40
CA GLU A 12 23.53 26.49 1.26
C GLU A 12 25.05 26.56 1.52
N GLY A 13 25.74 25.42 1.37
CA GLY A 13 27.18 25.31 1.65
C GLY A 13 27.55 25.07 3.11
N GLU A 14 26.58 24.91 4.01
CA GLU A 14 26.84 24.56 5.42
C GLU A 14 27.50 23.18 5.56
N LEU A 15 28.59 23.10 6.34
CA LEU A 15 29.27 21.84 6.60
C LEU A 15 28.50 21.02 7.64
N LEU A 16 28.05 19.83 7.23
CA LEU A 16 27.36 18.90 8.12
C LEU A 16 28.31 17.80 8.61
N GLN A 17 28.15 17.41 9.88
CA GLN A 17 28.87 16.28 10.45
C GLN A 17 28.20 14.97 10.03
N LEU A 18 28.96 14.09 9.39
CA LEU A 18 28.53 12.72 9.15
C LEU A 18 28.49 11.97 10.49
N LEU A 19 27.29 11.67 10.99
CA LEU A 19 27.11 10.93 12.24
C LEU A 19 27.23 9.41 12.02
N GLU A 20 26.60 8.88 10.97
CA GLU A 20 26.55 7.45 10.70
C GLU A 20 26.34 7.18 9.20
N LEU A 21 26.91 6.07 8.73
CA LEU A 21 26.65 5.53 7.40
C LEU A 21 26.06 4.12 7.52
N ILE A 22 24.76 3.99 7.27
CA ILE A 22 24.05 2.70 7.33
C ILE A 22 23.85 2.18 5.92
N LEU A 23 24.59 1.13 5.57
CA LEU A 23 24.41 0.40 4.30
C LEU A 23 23.08 -0.37 4.35
N LYS A 24 22.14 0.01 3.48
CA LYS A 24 20.85 -0.69 3.33
C LYS A 24 20.71 -1.24 1.93
N GLN A 25 20.58 -2.55 1.84
CA GLN A 25 20.24 -3.22 0.58
C GLN A 25 18.73 -3.40 0.50
N HIS A 26 18.16 -3.04 -0.65
CA HIS A 26 16.76 -3.25 -0.95
C HIS A 26 16.62 -4.20 -2.12
N PHE A 27 15.58 -5.03 -2.05
CA PHE A 27 15.18 -5.92 -3.14
C PHE A 27 13.84 -5.47 -3.69
N THR A 28 13.64 -5.67 -4.99
CA THR A 28 12.33 -5.52 -5.61
C THR A 28 11.37 -6.55 -5.01
N LYS A 29 10.16 -6.11 -4.68
CA LYS A 29 9.10 -6.98 -4.20
C LYS A 29 8.08 -7.18 -5.32
N PRO A 30 7.47 -8.38 -5.43
CA PRO A 30 6.33 -8.55 -6.32
C PRO A 30 5.19 -7.61 -5.89
N PRO A 31 4.28 -7.26 -6.80
CA PRO A 31 3.09 -6.51 -6.45
C PRO A 31 2.31 -7.22 -5.33
N PRO A 32 1.79 -6.49 -4.33
CA PRO A 32 0.98 -7.09 -3.29
C PRO A 32 -0.31 -7.67 -3.89
N ARG A 33 -0.74 -8.82 -3.37
CA ARG A 33 -2.06 -9.38 -3.70
C ARG A 33 -3.15 -8.45 -3.18
N TYR A 34 -4.33 -8.54 -3.78
CA TYR A 34 -5.49 -7.81 -3.31
C TYR A 34 -5.94 -8.34 -1.95
N SER A 35 -6.13 -7.45 -0.98
CA SER A 35 -7.07 -7.65 0.12
C SER A 35 -8.47 -7.17 -0.30
N GLU A 36 -9.51 -7.51 0.46
CA GLU A 36 -10.86 -6.98 0.23
C GLU A 36 -10.89 -5.46 0.17
N SER A 37 -10.18 -4.77 1.06
CA SER A 37 -10.14 -3.31 1.07
C SER A 37 -9.46 -2.73 -0.17
N THR A 38 -8.37 -3.34 -0.65
CA THR A 38 -7.71 -2.91 -1.88
C THR A 38 -8.50 -3.28 -3.14
N LEU A 39 -9.24 -4.39 -3.11
CA LEU A 39 -10.12 -4.79 -4.21
C LEU A 39 -11.30 -3.82 -4.32
N VAL A 40 -11.95 -3.46 -3.20
CA VAL A 40 -13.01 -2.44 -3.18
C VAL A 40 -12.50 -1.12 -3.74
N LYS A 41 -11.34 -0.64 -3.27
CA LYS A 41 -10.71 0.59 -3.81
C LYS A 41 -10.45 0.51 -5.32
N THR A 42 -10.08 -0.68 -5.82
CA THR A 42 -9.81 -0.89 -7.24
C THR A 42 -11.11 -0.90 -8.06
N LEU A 43 -12.14 -1.58 -7.58
CA LEU A 43 -13.46 -1.60 -8.21
C LEU A 43 -14.09 -0.20 -8.29
N ASP A 44 -13.89 0.62 -7.26
CA ASP A 44 -14.33 2.03 -7.21
C ASP A 44 -13.54 2.88 -8.21
N LYS A 45 -12.20 2.80 -8.20
CA LYS A 45 -11.32 3.53 -9.12
C LYS A 45 -11.61 3.22 -10.59
N LEU A 46 -11.98 1.97 -10.90
CA LEU A 46 -12.34 1.54 -12.26
C LEU A 46 -13.81 1.82 -12.61
N GLY A 47 -14.61 2.33 -11.68
CA GLY A 47 -16.04 2.62 -11.90
C GLY A 47 -16.93 1.37 -12.04
N ILE A 48 -16.42 0.19 -11.69
CA ILE A 48 -17.12 -1.10 -11.82
C ILE A 48 -18.05 -1.33 -10.63
N GLY A 49 -17.57 -1.03 -9.41
CA GLY A 49 -18.36 -1.25 -8.20
C GLY A 49 -19.10 0.00 -7.73
N ARG A 50 -20.06 -0.21 -6.83
CA ARG A 50 -20.83 0.82 -6.13
C ARG A 50 -20.91 0.44 -4.65
N PRO A 51 -21.14 1.39 -3.73
CA PRO A 51 -21.29 1.10 -2.30
C PRO A 51 -22.26 -0.05 -1.99
N SER A 52 -23.34 -0.18 -2.79
CA SER A 52 -24.33 -1.25 -2.66
C SER A 52 -23.89 -2.61 -3.22
N THR A 53 -22.88 -2.67 -4.10
CA THR A 53 -22.53 -3.89 -4.84
C THR A 53 -21.21 -4.54 -4.41
N TYR A 54 -20.34 -3.84 -3.68
CA TYR A 54 -19.04 -4.36 -3.25
C TYR A 54 -19.12 -5.70 -2.52
N ALA A 55 -19.97 -5.77 -1.49
CA ALA A 55 -20.13 -6.97 -0.67
C ALA A 55 -20.67 -8.15 -1.51
N GLN A 56 -21.62 -7.89 -2.41
CA GLN A 56 -22.21 -8.92 -3.26
C GLN A 56 -21.22 -9.45 -4.30
N ILE A 57 -20.43 -8.58 -4.93
CA ILE A 57 -19.38 -8.99 -5.90
C ILE A 57 -18.36 -9.90 -5.21
N ILE A 58 -17.82 -9.47 -4.07
CA ILE A 58 -16.82 -10.23 -3.32
C ILE A 58 -17.40 -11.57 -2.85
N SER A 59 -18.60 -11.57 -2.27
CA SER A 59 -19.28 -12.79 -1.83
C SER A 59 -19.50 -13.77 -2.97
N THR A 60 -19.92 -13.29 -4.14
CA THR A 60 -20.15 -14.14 -5.32
C THR A 60 -18.87 -14.81 -5.80
N LEU A 61 -17.74 -14.09 -5.79
CA LEU A 61 -16.44 -14.64 -6.18
C LEU A 61 -16.00 -15.80 -5.27
N PHE A 62 -16.22 -15.67 -3.96
CA PHE A 62 -15.93 -16.73 -2.99
C PHE A 62 -16.91 -17.90 -3.07
N GLN A 63 -18.21 -17.61 -3.14
CA GLN A 63 -19.26 -18.65 -3.20
C GLN A 63 -19.08 -19.56 -4.42
N ARG A 64 -18.69 -18.97 -5.56
CA ARG A 64 -18.40 -19.71 -6.80
C ARG A 64 -16.98 -20.30 -6.85
N LYS A 65 -16.19 -20.15 -5.78
CA LYS A 65 -14.82 -20.66 -5.65
C LYS A 65 -13.87 -20.17 -6.75
N TYR A 66 -14.07 -18.95 -7.26
CA TYR A 66 -13.12 -18.32 -8.19
C TYR A 66 -11.90 -17.74 -7.47
N VAL A 67 -12.04 -17.47 -6.18
CA VAL A 67 -11.04 -16.81 -5.34
C VAL A 67 -11.11 -17.45 -3.95
N GLU A 68 -9.97 -17.54 -3.26
CA GLU A 68 -9.86 -18.12 -1.92
C GLU A 68 -9.09 -17.18 -0.99
N ARG A 69 -9.44 -17.15 0.30
CA ARG A 69 -8.67 -16.35 1.24
C ARG A 69 -7.39 -17.08 1.61
N LYS A 70 -6.25 -16.47 1.31
CA LYS A 70 -4.94 -16.88 1.83
C LYS A 70 -4.43 -15.80 2.78
N GLU A 71 -4.57 -16.05 4.08
CA GLU A 71 -4.26 -15.08 5.16
C GLU A 71 -5.06 -13.77 5.01
N ARG A 72 -4.38 -12.68 4.60
CA ARG A 72 -4.96 -11.34 4.36
C ARG A 72 -5.12 -11.02 2.86
N ALA A 73 -4.77 -11.96 1.99
CA ALA A 73 -4.89 -11.83 0.55
C ALA A 73 -6.06 -12.67 0.02
N LEU A 74 -6.65 -12.17 -1.05
CA LEU A 74 -7.56 -12.85 -1.96
C LEU A 74 -6.77 -13.59 -3.05
#